data_AF-A0A2K5EJR2-F1
#
_entry.id   AF-A0A2K5EJR2-F1
#
_cell.length_a   1.000
_cell.length_b   1.000
_cell.length_c   1.000
_cell.angle_alpha   90.00
_cell.angle_beta   90.00
_cell.angle_gamma   90.00
#
_symmetry.space_group_name_H-M   'P 1'
#
loop_
_entity.id
_entity.type
_entity.pdbx_description
1 polymer ?
#
loop_
_entity_poly.entity_id
_entity_poly.type
_entity_poly.pdbx_seq_one_letter_code
_entity_poly.pdbx_strand_id
1 'polypeptide(L)'
;MLIMILFRFIHSKDVFEAFYKKDLPMLSKLKHECGAGFTSKLEGMFKDVELSKDIMVHFKQHMQNQSDSGPIDLTVNILTMGYWPTYTPMEVHLTPEMIKLQEVFKAFYLGKHSGRKLQWQTTLGHAVLKAEFKEGKKEFQVSLFQTLVLLMFNEGDGFSFEEIKMATGIEASELQRTLQSLACGKARLLIKSPKGKEVEDGNSSTSLFRIKISQIQMKGTVEEPVSTTEREFQDRQYQIDAAIVRIMKMRKTLGHNLLVSELYNQLNFQSSLEI
;
A
#
# COMPACT_ATOMS: atom_id res chain seq x y z
N MET A 1 -2.10 -15.81 -12.85
CA MET A 1 -1.58 -16.43 -11.61
C MET A 1 -0.15 -15.97 -11.24
N LEU A 2 0.84 -16.02 -12.14
CA LEU A 2 2.22 -15.54 -11.86
C LEU A 2 2.33 -14.02 -11.54
N ILE A 3 1.51 -13.19 -12.18
CA ILE A 3 1.50 -11.72 -11.98
C ILE A 3 0.94 -11.32 -10.61
N MET A 4 -0.06 -12.05 -10.08
CA MET A 4 -0.58 -11.82 -8.72
C MET A 4 0.41 -12.29 -7.64
N ILE A 5 1.14 -13.38 -7.89
CA ILE A 5 2.22 -13.83 -7.01
C ILE A 5 3.35 -12.79 -6.99
N LEU A 6 3.68 -12.21 -8.15
CA LEU A 6 4.63 -11.10 -8.26
C LEU A 6 4.17 -9.89 -7.45
N PHE A 7 2.92 -9.45 -7.59
CA PHE A 7 2.35 -8.35 -6.80
C PHE A 7 2.42 -8.56 -5.30
N ARG A 8 2.26 -9.81 -4.85
CA ARG A 8 2.34 -10.20 -3.42
C ARG A 8 3.73 -9.96 -2.81
N PHE A 9 4.78 -9.88 -3.61
CA PHE A 9 6.15 -9.58 -3.16
C PHE A 9 6.57 -8.11 -3.35
N ILE A 10 5.73 -7.26 -3.94
CA ILE A 10 6.03 -5.84 -4.29
C ILE A 10 5.91 -4.88 -3.10
N HIS A 11 5.52 -5.36 -1.91
CA HIS A 11 5.29 -4.50 -0.74
C HIS A 11 6.56 -3.86 -0.13
N SER A 12 7.75 -4.04 -0.72
CA SER A 12 8.96 -3.29 -0.35
C SER A 12 9.62 -2.69 -1.60
N LYS A 13 9.72 -1.35 -1.61
CA LYS A 13 10.25 -0.52 -2.71
C LYS A 13 11.66 -0.92 -3.16
N ASP A 14 12.49 -1.39 -2.24
CA ASP A 14 13.87 -1.81 -2.51
C ASP A 14 13.90 -3.13 -3.32
N VAL A 15 12.92 -4.00 -3.10
CA VAL A 15 12.75 -5.26 -3.83
C VAL A 15 12.16 -4.99 -5.21
N PHE A 16 11.23 -4.03 -5.33
CA PHE A 16 10.65 -3.62 -6.62
C PHE A 16 11.67 -2.93 -7.54
N GLU A 17 12.54 -2.07 -7.01
CA GLU A 17 13.60 -1.41 -7.79
C GLU A 17 14.72 -2.39 -8.20
N ALA A 18 15.07 -3.35 -7.33
CA ALA A 18 15.96 -4.46 -7.68
C ALA A 18 15.34 -5.39 -8.74
N PHE A 19 14.02 -5.60 -8.67
CA PHE A 19 13.25 -6.35 -9.66
C PHE A 19 13.16 -5.60 -11.00
N TYR A 20 12.93 -4.29 -11.01
CA TYR A 20 12.93 -3.43 -12.20
C TYR A 20 14.23 -3.54 -13.01
N LYS A 21 15.38 -3.42 -12.33
CA LYS A 21 16.69 -3.55 -13.00
C LYS A 21 16.93 -4.93 -13.57
N LYS A 22 16.33 -5.97 -12.97
CA LYS A 22 16.49 -7.36 -13.40
C LYS A 22 15.50 -7.77 -14.49
N ASP A 23 14.27 -7.27 -14.45
CA ASP A 23 13.13 -7.78 -15.22
C ASP A 23 12.53 -6.75 -16.20
N LEU A 24 13.22 -5.63 -16.47
CA LEU A 24 12.97 -4.75 -17.62
C LEU A 24 12.79 -5.52 -18.97
N PRO A 25 13.60 -6.57 -19.24
CA PRO A 25 13.42 -7.40 -20.43
C PRO A 25 12.11 -8.20 -20.39
N MET A 26 11.64 -8.58 -19.21
CA MET A 26 10.38 -9.31 -19.01
C MET A 26 9.18 -8.42 -19.32
N LEU A 27 9.22 -7.15 -18.92
CA LEU A 27 8.19 -6.15 -19.26
C LEU A 27 8.10 -5.90 -20.77
N SER A 28 9.25 -5.84 -21.44
CA SER A 28 9.32 -5.70 -22.89
C SER A 28 8.77 -6.94 -23.61
N LYS A 29 9.04 -8.15 -23.10
CA LYS A 29 8.45 -9.40 -23.59
C LYS A 29 6.94 -9.47 -23.35
N LEU A 30 6.47 -9.11 -22.16
CA LEU A 30 5.04 -9.02 -21.82
C LEU A 30 4.31 -8.01 -22.72
N LYS A 31 4.93 -6.89 -23.05
CA LYS A 31 4.38 -5.91 -23.99
C LYS A 31 4.26 -6.47 -25.41
N HIS A 32 5.27 -7.25 -25.82
CA HIS A 32 5.29 -7.89 -27.14
C HIS A 32 4.26 -9.03 -27.24
N GLU A 33 4.13 -9.85 -26.19
CA GLU A 33 3.26 -11.03 -26.16
C GLU A 33 1.79 -10.70 -25.83
N CYS A 34 1.54 -9.74 -24.93
CA CYS A 34 0.20 -9.42 -24.43
C CYS A 34 -0.34 -8.05 -24.89
N GLY A 35 0.46 -7.28 -25.64
CA GLY A 35 0.10 -5.98 -26.19
C GLY A 35 0.24 -4.81 -25.22
N ALA A 36 0.37 -3.59 -25.78
CA ALA A 36 0.65 -2.37 -25.03
C ALA A 36 -0.47 -1.94 -24.04
N GLY A 37 -1.71 -2.36 -24.28
CA GLY A 37 -2.83 -2.10 -23.37
C GLY A 37 -2.66 -2.83 -22.03
N PHE A 38 -2.09 -4.03 -22.05
CA PHE A 38 -1.91 -4.89 -20.87
C PHE A 38 -0.83 -4.34 -19.92
N THR A 39 0.26 -3.78 -20.45
CA THR A 39 1.35 -3.22 -19.64
C THR A 39 1.13 -1.75 -19.24
N SER A 40 0.11 -1.08 -19.78
CA SER A 40 -0.12 0.36 -19.60
C SER A 40 -0.20 0.80 -18.13
N LYS A 41 -0.93 0.06 -17.29
CA LYS A 41 -1.03 0.35 -15.84
C LYS A 41 0.32 0.17 -15.15
N LEU A 42 1.03 -0.92 -15.43
CA LEU A 42 2.36 -1.19 -14.88
C LEU A 42 3.37 -0.10 -15.26
N GLU A 43 3.42 0.28 -16.54
CA GLU A 43 4.26 1.38 -17.03
C GLU A 43 3.93 2.70 -16.32
N GLY A 44 2.63 2.97 -16.09
CA GLY A 44 2.16 4.10 -15.30
C GLY A 44 2.66 4.09 -13.85
N MET A 45 2.61 2.94 -13.18
CA MET A 45 3.12 2.77 -11.82
C MET A 45 4.61 3.09 -11.74
N PHE A 46 5.43 2.68 -12.71
CA PHE A 46 6.86 3.02 -12.73
C PHE A 46 7.09 4.53 -12.89
N LYS A 47 6.37 5.16 -13.82
CA LYS A 47 6.46 6.61 -14.04
C LYS A 47 6.10 7.38 -12.78
N ASP A 48 5.08 6.96 -12.04
CA ASP A 48 4.70 7.58 -10.77
C ASP A 48 5.85 7.50 -9.74
N VAL A 49 6.57 6.38 -9.66
CA VAL A 49 7.70 6.21 -8.74
C VAL A 49 8.86 7.14 -9.08
N GLU A 50 9.21 7.25 -10.37
CA GLU A 50 10.28 8.16 -10.84
C GLU A 50 9.89 9.62 -10.60
N LEU A 51 8.69 10.01 -11.02
CA LEU A 51 8.18 11.36 -10.82
C LEU A 51 8.11 11.74 -9.33
N SER A 52 7.75 10.78 -8.46
CA SER A 52 7.77 10.99 -7.01
C SER A 52 9.16 11.33 -6.48
N LYS A 53 10.22 10.69 -7.00
CA LYS A 53 11.62 11.00 -6.61
C LYS A 53 11.95 12.45 -6.97
N ASP A 54 11.60 12.89 -8.18
CA ASP A 54 11.85 14.26 -8.64
C ASP A 54 11.07 15.30 -7.82
N ILE A 55 9.78 15.04 -7.56
CA ILE A 55 8.94 15.89 -6.69
C ILE A 55 9.58 16.01 -5.30
N MET A 56 10.08 14.91 -4.74
CA MET A 56 10.71 14.91 -3.43
C MET A 56 12.02 15.71 -3.39
N VAL A 57 12.83 15.70 -4.45
CA VAL A 57 14.02 16.56 -4.55
C VAL A 57 13.61 18.03 -4.46
N HIS A 58 12.60 18.44 -5.24
CA HIS A 58 12.09 19.81 -5.19
C HIS A 58 11.45 20.18 -3.85
N PHE A 59 10.79 19.23 -3.19
CA PHE A 59 10.22 19.45 -1.86
C PHE A 59 11.32 19.66 -0.83
N LYS A 60 12.36 18.82 -0.80
CA LYS A 60 13.48 18.97 0.14
C LYS A 60 14.24 20.28 -0.08
N GLN A 61 14.45 20.71 -1.33
CA GLN A 61 15.02 22.03 -1.65
C GLN A 61 14.14 23.19 -1.16
N HIS A 62 12.82 23.08 -1.34
CA HIS A 62 11.88 24.09 -0.84
C HIS A 62 11.90 24.18 0.69
N MET A 63 12.02 23.04 1.38
CA MET A 63 12.12 22.97 2.84
C MET A 63 13.45 23.50 3.38
N GLN A 64 14.57 23.31 2.69
CA GLN A 64 15.87 23.89 3.08
C GLN A 64 15.85 25.43 3.09
N ASN A 65 15.03 26.03 2.25
CA ASN A 65 14.86 27.49 2.20
C ASN A 65 13.92 28.01 3.30
N GLN A 66 13.27 27.13 4.05
CA GLN A 66 12.45 27.48 5.22
C GLN A 66 13.26 27.18 6.49
N SER A 67 13.23 28.10 7.45
CA SER A 67 14.03 28.04 8.69
C SER A 67 13.64 26.92 9.67
N ASP A 68 12.61 26.14 9.37
CA ASP A 68 11.95 25.19 10.28
C ASP A 68 12.03 23.76 9.71
N SER A 69 13.23 23.17 9.72
CA SER A 69 13.39 21.74 9.47
C SER A 69 13.05 20.97 10.75
N GLY A 70 11.81 20.46 10.83
CA GLY A 70 11.40 19.58 11.92
C GLY A 70 12.28 18.31 12.03
N PRO A 71 12.18 17.56 13.14
CA PRO A 71 13.07 16.42 13.42
C PRO A 71 12.83 15.18 12.54
N ILE A 72 11.73 15.14 11.78
CA ILE A 72 11.31 13.99 10.98
C ILE A 72 11.68 14.20 9.51
N ASP A 73 12.46 13.27 8.93
CA ASP A 73 12.72 13.23 7.49
C ASP A 73 11.56 12.56 6.74
N LEU A 74 10.74 13.36 6.06
CA LEU A 74 9.59 12.88 5.28
C LEU A 74 10.00 12.51 3.85
N THR A 75 9.56 11.33 3.40
CA THR A 75 9.59 10.95 1.98
C THR A 75 8.20 10.51 1.53
N VAL A 76 7.68 11.13 0.46
CA VAL A 76 6.34 10.86 -0.06
C VAL A 76 6.42 10.26 -1.45
N ASN A 77 5.53 9.30 -1.75
CA ASN A 77 5.30 8.84 -3.12
C ASN A 77 3.89 9.25 -3.54
N ILE A 78 3.78 9.88 -4.70
CA ILE A 78 2.53 10.29 -5.32
C ILE A 78 2.13 9.24 -6.35
N LEU A 79 0.97 8.65 -6.17
CA LEU A 79 0.48 7.55 -6.99
C LEU A 79 -0.79 7.97 -7.74
N THR A 80 -0.85 7.68 -9.04
CA THR A 80 -2.00 7.98 -9.89
C THR A 80 -3.05 6.88 -9.70
N MET A 81 -4.22 7.23 -9.14
CA MET A 81 -5.29 6.25 -8.81
C MET A 81 -5.67 5.30 -9.96
N GLY A 82 -5.58 5.72 -11.22
CA GLY A 82 -5.92 4.88 -12.37
C GLY A 82 -4.91 3.77 -12.71
N TYR A 83 -3.68 3.85 -12.17
CA TYR A 83 -2.62 2.87 -12.43
C TYR A 83 -2.43 1.86 -11.30
N TRP A 84 -2.72 2.27 -10.07
CA TRP A 84 -2.50 1.46 -8.87
C TRP A 84 -3.77 0.72 -8.44
N PRO A 85 -3.65 -0.39 -7.69
CA PRO A 85 -4.80 -1.03 -7.07
C PRO A 85 -5.60 -0.06 -6.21
N THR A 86 -6.93 -0.23 -6.16
CA THR A 86 -7.78 0.55 -5.25
C THR A 86 -7.55 0.10 -3.83
N TYR A 87 -6.97 0.97 -3.01
CA TYR A 87 -6.78 0.76 -1.58
C TYR A 87 -7.94 1.37 -0.80
N THR A 88 -8.43 0.67 0.21
CA THR A 88 -9.45 1.21 1.12
C THR A 88 -8.79 2.21 2.07
N PRO A 89 -9.23 3.49 2.10
CA PRO A 89 -8.71 4.45 3.05
C PRO A 89 -9.02 4.02 4.48
N MET A 90 -8.06 4.18 5.39
CA MET A 90 -8.25 3.93 6.81
C MET A 90 -7.89 5.21 7.57
N GLU A 91 -8.85 5.72 8.33
CA GLU A 91 -8.62 6.85 9.22
C GLU A 91 -7.87 6.38 10.47
N VAL A 92 -6.83 7.11 10.84
CA VAL A 92 -6.02 6.86 12.04
C VAL A 92 -5.60 8.18 12.64
N HIS A 93 -5.32 8.19 13.93
CA HIS A 93 -4.84 9.37 14.64
C HIS A 93 -3.33 9.51 14.47
N LEU A 94 -2.91 10.38 13.56
CA LEU A 94 -1.51 10.75 13.39
C LEU A 94 -1.08 11.74 14.47
N THR A 95 0.21 11.73 14.83
CA THR A 95 0.74 12.73 15.77
C THR A 95 0.69 14.13 15.15
N PRO A 96 0.61 15.21 15.96
CA PRO A 96 0.56 16.58 15.46
C PRO A 96 1.73 16.92 14.51
N GLU A 97 2.93 16.39 14.77
CA GLU A 97 4.11 16.58 13.93
C GLU A 97 3.93 15.96 12.53
N MET A 98 3.35 14.75 12.46
CA MET A 98 3.08 14.07 11.20
C MET A 98 2.01 14.81 10.38
N ILE A 99 0.96 15.31 11.05
CA ILE A 99 -0.09 16.10 10.39
C ILE A 99 0.48 17.40 9.82
N LYS A 100 1.32 18.12 10.59
CA LYS A 100 1.99 19.34 10.12
C LYS A 100 2.78 19.06 8.84
N LEU A 101 3.57 17.98 8.82
CA LEU A 101 4.35 17.60 7.65
C LEU A 101 3.49 17.21 6.44
N GLN A 102 2.38 16.49 6.66
CA GLN A 102 1.43 16.16 5.60
C GLN A 102 0.80 17.41 4.98
N GLU A 103 0.39 18.39 5.79
CA GLU A 103 -0.22 19.63 5.29
C GLU A 103 0.81 20.53 4.58
N VAL A 104 2.03 20.63 5.09
CA VAL A 104 3.12 21.37 4.43
C VAL A 104 3.41 20.76 3.05
N PHE A 105 3.54 19.43 2.97
CA PHE A 105 3.74 18.74 1.70
C PHE A 105 2.55 18.91 0.75
N LYS A 106 1.32 18.79 1.25
CA LYS A 106 0.10 18.95 0.47
C LYS A 106 -0.01 20.36 -0.11
N ALA A 107 0.29 21.40 0.66
CA ALA A 107 0.31 22.78 0.19
C ALA A 107 1.36 22.98 -0.92
N PHE A 108 2.57 22.44 -0.73
CA PHE A 108 3.61 22.45 -1.75
C PHE A 108 3.17 21.77 -3.05
N TYR A 109 2.59 20.58 -2.95
CA TYR A 109 2.20 19.79 -4.12
C TYR A 109 1.04 20.45 -4.88
N LEU A 110 -0.02 20.87 -4.17
CA LEU A 110 -1.19 21.50 -4.79
C LEU A 110 -0.87 22.89 -5.37
N GLY A 111 0.10 23.61 -4.79
CA GLY A 111 0.59 24.87 -5.34
C GLY A 111 1.26 24.72 -6.72
N LYS A 112 1.88 23.57 -7.00
CA LYS A 112 2.50 23.26 -8.30
C LYS A 112 1.60 22.47 -9.26
N HIS A 113 0.61 21.76 -8.72
CA HIS A 113 -0.27 20.88 -9.48
C HIS A 113 -1.75 21.24 -9.27
N SER A 114 -2.17 22.35 -9.89
CA SER A 114 -3.54 22.85 -9.83
C SER A 114 -4.54 21.84 -10.39
N GLY A 115 -5.72 21.73 -9.75
CA GLY A 115 -6.80 20.84 -10.19
C GLY A 115 -6.65 19.38 -9.76
N ARG A 116 -5.64 19.04 -8.95
CA ARG A 116 -5.49 17.70 -8.35
C ARG A 116 -6.06 17.67 -6.94
N LYS A 117 -6.51 16.48 -6.52
CA LYS A 117 -6.88 16.16 -5.14
C LYS A 117 -5.96 15.06 -4.63
N LEU A 118 -5.46 15.22 -3.40
CA LEU A 118 -4.65 14.21 -2.73
C LEU A 118 -5.50 13.42 -1.73
N GLN A 119 -5.18 12.14 -1.59
CA GLN A 119 -5.72 11.25 -0.56
C GLN A 119 -4.56 10.45 0.00
N TRP A 120 -4.35 10.51 1.32
CA TRP A 120 -3.29 9.77 1.99
C TRP A 120 -3.71 8.33 2.22
N GLN A 121 -2.82 7.39 1.90
CA GLN A 121 -3.05 5.97 2.10
C GLN A 121 -2.16 5.44 3.24
N THR A 122 -2.73 5.40 4.44
CA THR A 122 -2.04 5.05 5.70
C THR A 122 -1.57 3.59 5.72
N THR A 123 -2.31 2.69 5.08
CA THR A 123 -1.98 1.26 4.98
C THR A 123 -0.65 0.98 4.26
N LEU A 124 -0.17 1.91 3.42
CA LEU A 124 1.11 1.80 2.69
C LEU A 124 2.25 2.54 3.39
N GLY A 125 1.95 3.26 4.47
CA GLY A 125 2.93 4.03 5.22
C GLY A 125 3.88 3.13 6.01
N HIS A 126 5.15 3.56 6.07
CA HIS A 126 6.15 2.97 6.94
C HIS A 126 7.08 4.07 7.45
N ALA A 127 7.76 3.80 8.56
CA ALA A 127 8.69 4.71 9.18
C ALA A 127 9.92 3.97 9.74
N VAL A 128 10.98 4.74 9.98
CA VAL A 128 12.15 4.28 10.73
C VAL A 128 12.10 4.92 12.11
N LEU A 129 11.98 4.10 13.15
CA LEU A 129 11.98 4.54 14.54
C LEU A 129 13.34 4.31 15.19
N LYS A 130 13.84 5.32 15.88
CA LYS A 130 14.99 5.21 16.77
C LYS A 130 14.48 4.95 18.17
N ALA A 131 14.90 3.85 18.77
CA ALA A 131 14.52 3.45 20.11
C ALA A 131 15.74 3.36 21.01
N GLU A 132 15.61 3.88 22.22
CA GLU A 132 16.65 3.87 23.23
C GLU A 132 16.37 2.75 24.23
N PHE A 133 17.22 1.73 24.21
CA PHE A 133 17.17 0.63 25.17
C PHE A 133 18.33 0.73 26.16
N LYS A 134 18.16 0.10 27.34
CA LYS A 134 19.22 0.00 28.36
C LYS A 134 20.55 -0.54 27.81
N GLU A 135 20.49 -1.38 26.79
CA GLU A 135 21.65 -2.04 26.19
C GLU A 135 22.02 -1.42 24.82
N GLY A 136 21.61 -0.18 24.56
CA GLY A 136 22.00 0.62 23.40
C GLY A 136 20.84 1.07 22.52
N LYS A 137 21.14 2.02 21.62
CA LYS A 137 20.21 2.55 20.63
C LYS A 137 19.99 1.55 19.51
N LYS A 138 18.75 1.45 19.03
CA LYS A 138 18.36 0.60 17.90
C LYS A 138 17.44 1.34 16.96
N GLU A 139 17.43 0.90 15.70
CA GLU A 139 16.53 1.41 14.69
C GLU A 139 15.60 0.31 14.20
N PHE A 140 14.33 0.66 13.96
CA PHE A 140 13.29 -0.24 13.50
C PHE A 140 12.62 0.31 12.26
N GLN A 141 12.59 -0.48 11.19
CA GLN A 141 11.71 -0.21 10.06
C GLN A 141 10.36 -0.88 10.31
N VAL A 142 9.32 -0.09 10.48
CA VAL A 142 7.99 -0.52 10.92
C VAL A 142 6.90 0.09 10.04
N SER A 143 5.73 -0.54 9.99
CA SER A 143 4.57 0.06 9.34
C SER A 143 4.09 1.32 10.09
N LEU A 144 3.26 2.12 9.43
CA LEU A 144 2.66 3.30 10.06
C LEU A 144 1.81 2.91 11.27
N PHE A 145 1.02 1.83 11.19
CA PHE A 145 0.23 1.33 12.30
C PHE A 145 1.09 0.92 13.50
N GLN A 146 2.17 0.19 13.25
CA GLN A 146 3.14 -0.14 14.29
C GLN A 146 3.79 1.10 14.90
N THR A 147 4.05 2.12 14.07
CA THR A 147 4.63 3.39 14.52
C THR A 147 3.73 4.08 15.54
N LEU A 148 2.44 4.22 15.24
CA LEU A 148 1.48 4.85 16.14
C LEU A 148 1.38 4.12 17.49
N VAL A 149 1.32 2.79 17.46
CA VAL A 149 1.29 1.97 18.68
C VAL A 149 2.56 2.15 19.50
N LEU A 150 3.75 2.11 18.87
CA LEU A 150 5.03 2.21 19.59
C LEU A 150 5.25 3.61 20.18
N LEU A 151 4.75 4.67 19.53
CA LEU A 151 4.88 6.04 20.03
C LEU A 151 4.12 6.27 21.35
N MET A 152 3.03 5.53 21.59
CA MET A 152 2.30 5.59 22.87
C MET A 152 3.19 5.23 24.07
N PHE A 153 4.17 4.35 23.87
CA PHE A 153 5.07 3.90 24.94
C PHE A 153 6.12 4.95 25.36
N ASN A 154 6.13 6.12 24.72
CA ASN A 154 6.89 7.27 25.23
C ASN A 154 6.19 7.98 26.39
N GLU A 155 4.86 7.82 26.52
CA GLU A 155 4.04 8.50 27.54
C GLU A 155 3.51 7.53 28.61
N GLY A 156 3.65 6.22 28.42
CA GLY A 156 3.22 5.20 29.39
C GLY A 156 3.88 3.84 29.18
N ASP A 157 3.94 3.03 30.25
CA ASP A 157 4.65 1.74 30.24
C ASP A 157 3.78 0.53 29.88
N GLY A 158 2.46 0.72 29.84
CA GLY A 158 1.55 -0.33 29.43
C GLY A 158 0.14 0.15 29.14
N PHE A 159 -0.45 -0.48 28.13
CA PHE A 159 -1.77 -0.14 27.60
C PHE A 159 -2.56 -1.41 27.33
N SER A 160 -3.87 -1.33 27.56
CA SER A 160 -4.84 -2.32 27.12
C SER A 160 -5.14 -2.20 25.63
N PHE A 161 -5.70 -3.26 25.05
CA PHE A 161 -6.13 -3.26 23.64
C PHE A 161 -7.07 -2.09 23.30
N GLU A 162 -8.08 -1.83 24.14
CA GLU A 162 -9.07 -0.78 23.89
C GLU A 162 -8.48 0.63 24.05
N GLU A 163 -7.52 0.84 24.95
CA GLU A 163 -6.80 2.12 25.06
C GLU A 163 -5.97 2.40 23.79
N ILE A 164 -5.26 1.40 23.27
CA ILE A 164 -4.48 1.52 22.04
C ILE A 164 -5.39 1.82 20.85
N LYS A 165 -6.51 1.10 20.75
CA LYS A 165 -7.50 1.28 19.70
C LYS A 165 -8.10 2.68 19.71
N MET A 166 -8.49 3.19 20.88
CA MET A 166 -9.04 4.54 21.03
C MET A 166 -7.99 5.61 20.69
N ALA A 167 -6.76 5.46 21.18
CA ALA A 167 -5.69 6.42 20.96
C ALA A 167 -5.26 6.49 19.49
N THR A 168 -5.11 5.35 18.82
CA THR A 168 -4.57 5.27 17.45
C THR A 168 -5.64 5.32 16.36
N GLY A 169 -6.90 4.99 16.67
CA GLY A 169 -8.00 4.92 15.70
C GLY A 169 -7.92 3.74 14.74
N ILE A 170 -6.99 2.78 14.94
CA ILE A 170 -6.83 1.63 14.06
C ILE A 170 -8.00 0.66 14.25
N GLU A 171 -8.54 0.15 13.15
CA GLU A 171 -9.61 -0.86 13.16
C GLU A 171 -9.18 -2.12 13.93
N ALA A 172 -10.11 -2.74 14.68
CA ALA A 172 -9.80 -3.86 15.56
C ALA A 172 -9.12 -5.04 14.83
N SER A 173 -9.57 -5.37 13.62
CA SER A 173 -9.00 -6.45 12.77
C SER A 173 -7.52 -6.19 12.44
N GLU A 174 -7.19 -4.97 12.04
CA GLU A 174 -5.83 -4.56 11.68
C GLU A 174 -4.96 -4.32 12.92
N LEU A 175 -5.53 -3.81 14.00
CA LEU A 175 -4.84 -3.62 15.27
C LEU A 175 -4.42 -4.97 15.86
N GLN A 176 -5.28 -5.99 15.80
CA GLN A 176 -4.97 -7.33 16.29
C GLN A 176 -3.74 -7.90 15.58
N ARG A 177 -3.67 -7.76 14.25
CA ARG A 177 -2.52 -8.18 13.43
C ARG A 177 -1.27 -7.36 13.75
N THR A 178 -1.44 -6.04 13.89
CA THR A 178 -0.36 -5.12 14.23
C THR A 178 0.26 -5.50 15.58
N LEU A 179 -0.54 -5.70 16.62
CA LEU A 179 -0.08 -6.12 17.94
C LEU A 179 0.51 -7.54 17.93
N GLN A 180 -0.09 -8.47 17.18
CA GLN A 180 0.47 -9.82 17.02
C GLN A 180 1.86 -9.77 16.39
N SER A 181 2.09 -8.89 15.41
CA SER A 181 3.42 -8.73 14.79
C SER A 181 4.45 -8.16 15.78
N LEU A 182 4.04 -7.25 16.67
CA LEU A 182 4.90 -6.60 17.65
C LEU A 182 5.18 -7.50 18.87
N ALA A 183 4.22 -8.32 19.30
CA ALA A 183 4.31 -9.10 20.54
C ALA A 183 4.59 -10.60 20.33
N CYS A 184 4.06 -11.19 19.27
CA CYS A 184 4.15 -12.63 18.99
C CYS A 184 5.13 -12.96 17.85
N GLY A 185 5.69 -11.95 17.19
CA GLY A 185 6.66 -12.11 16.10
C GLY A 185 7.99 -12.73 16.53
N LYS A 186 8.86 -12.99 15.54
CA LYS A 186 10.24 -13.48 15.76
C LYS A 186 11.07 -12.52 16.62
N ALA A 187 10.74 -11.24 16.55
CA ALA A 187 11.36 -10.23 17.34
C ALA A 187 10.26 -9.44 18.04
N ARG A 188 10.20 -9.63 19.35
CA ARG A 188 9.12 -9.18 20.21
C ARG A 188 9.49 -7.84 20.78
N LEU A 189 8.91 -6.78 20.22
CA LEU A 189 9.07 -5.44 20.75
C LEU A 189 8.18 -5.24 21.98
N LEU A 190 7.03 -5.89 22.02
CA LEU A 190 6.05 -5.76 23.09
C LEU A 190 5.86 -7.09 23.84
N ILE A 191 5.57 -7.05 25.13
CA ILE A 191 5.14 -8.24 25.88
C ILE A 191 3.63 -8.18 26.00
N LYS A 192 2.96 -9.30 25.72
CA LYS A 192 1.52 -9.47 25.88
C LYS A 192 1.22 -10.12 27.24
N SER A 193 0.28 -9.56 27.98
CA SER A 193 -0.26 -10.14 29.22
C SER A 193 -1.79 -10.26 29.14
N PRO A 194 -2.38 -11.47 29.24
CA PRO A 194 -1.74 -12.79 29.35
C PRO A 194 -0.97 -13.25 28.10
N LYS A 195 0.11 -14.01 28.33
CA LYS A 195 0.92 -14.60 27.24
C LYS A 195 0.07 -15.60 26.43
N GLY A 196 -0.05 -15.38 25.12
CA GLY A 196 -0.78 -16.26 24.20
C GLY A 196 -0.43 -15.95 22.74
N LYS A 197 -0.80 -16.85 21.80
CA LYS A 197 -0.57 -16.64 20.36
C LYS A 197 -1.54 -15.65 19.71
N GLU A 198 -2.73 -15.51 20.29
CA GLU A 198 -3.81 -14.65 19.82
C GLU A 198 -3.96 -13.44 20.73
N VAL A 199 -4.37 -12.30 20.16
CA VAL A 199 -4.65 -11.06 20.88
C VAL A 199 -6.14 -11.03 21.18
N GLU A 200 -6.50 -11.22 22.46
CA GLU A 200 -7.87 -11.18 22.98
C GLU A 200 -8.17 -9.82 23.64
N ASP A 201 -9.45 -9.53 23.84
CA ASP A 201 -9.91 -8.31 24.49
C ASP A 201 -9.54 -8.32 25.98
N GLY A 202 -8.87 -7.28 26.47
CA GLY A 202 -8.36 -7.20 27.85
C GLY A 202 -6.88 -7.55 28.07
N ASN A 203 -6.10 -7.76 27.00
CA ASN A 203 -4.65 -7.95 27.14
C ASN A 203 -3.93 -6.61 27.41
N SER A 204 -3.13 -6.55 28.49
CA SER A 204 -2.21 -5.45 28.79
C SER A 204 -0.86 -5.73 28.13
N SER A 205 -0.34 -4.79 27.35
CA SER A 205 1.03 -4.89 26.85
C SER A 205 1.99 -4.17 27.79
N THR A 206 3.07 -4.82 28.26
CA THR A 206 4.07 -4.19 29.14
C THR A 206 5.50 -4.38 28.64
N SER A 207 6.33 -3.37 28.88
CA SER A 207 7.79 -3.22 28.68
C SER A 207 8.44 -3.78 27.40
N LEU A 208 9.17 -2.90 26.72
CA LEU A 208 9.91 -3.20 25.50
C LEU A 208 11.11 -4.13 25.77
N PHE A 209 11.25 -5.23 25.02
CA PHE A 209 12.48 -6.04 25.00
C PHE A 209 13.06 -6.19 23.59
N ARG A 210 14.39 -6.41 23.51
CA ARG A 210 15.18 -6.46 22.28
C ARG A 210 14.61 -7.44 21.24
N ILE A 211 14.85 -7.18 19.94
CA ILE A 211 15.59 -8.03 18.98
C ILE A 211 15.65 -7.36 17.58
N LYS A 212 16.69 -7.72 16.81
CA LYS A 212 16.98 -7.36 15.41
C LYS A 212 15.89 -7.92 14.48
N ILE A 213 15.17 -7.06 13.76
CA ILE A 213 14.08 -7.48 12.86
C ILE A 213 14.41 -7.10 11.43
N SER A 214 14.53 -8.13 10.58
CA SER A 214 14.46 -8.00 9.13
C SER A 214 12.99 -7.87 8.72
N GLN A 215 12.73 -6.93 7.81
CA GLN A 215 11.51 -6.71 7.02
C GLN A 215 10.34 -7.66 7.34
N ILE A 216 9.31 -7.12 7.98
CA ILE A 216 8.03 -7.80 8.12
C ILE A 216 7.43 -7.93 6.72
N GLN A 217 7.49 -9.15 6.16
CA GLN A 217 6.73 -9.48 4.97
C GLN A 217 5.25 -9.43 5.31
N MET A 218 4.56 -8.43 4.75
CA MET A 218 3.12 -8.28 4.78
C MET A 218 2.49 -9.55 4.18
N LYS A 219 2.02 -10.46 5.03
CA LYS A 219 1.18 -11.58 4.58
C LYS A 219 -0.21 -11.02 4.28
N GLY A 220 -0.59 -10.99 3.00
CA GLY A 220 -1.96 -10.65 2.59
C GLY A 220 -3.00 -11.49 3.32
N THR A 221 -4.12 -10.86 3.70
CA THR A 221 -5.23 -11.49 4.43
C THR A 221 -5.99 -12.47 3.54
N VAL A 222 -6.89 -13.27 4.12
CA VAL A 222 -7.80 -14.16 3.36
C VAL A 222 -8.95 -13.35 2.69
N GLU A 223 -9.20 -12.11 3.14
CA GLU A 223 -10.26 -11.24 2.59
C GLU A 223 -9.82 -10.44 1.35
N GLU A 224 -8.55 -10.03 1.27
CA GLU A 224 -7.97 -9.39 0.07
C GLU A 224 -8.10 -10.24 -1.22
N PRO A 225 -7.82 -11.56 -1.23
CA PRO A 225 -7.92 -12.34 -2.47
C PRO A 225 -9.38 -12.52 -2.93
N VAL A 226 -10.35 -12.60 -2.02
CA VAL A 226 -11.77 -12.75 -2.39
C VAL A 226 -12.29 -11.47 -3.04
N SER A 227 -12.04 -10.31 -2.42
CA SER A 227 -12.42 -9.00 -2.96
C SER A 227 -11.72 -8.69 -4.29
N THR A 228 -10.47 -9.14 -4.47
CA THR A 228 -9.75 -8.99 -5.74
C THR A 228 -10.40 -9.81 -6.85
N THR A 229 -10.83 -11.04 -6.54
CA THR A 229 -11.46 -11.94 -7.52
C THR A 229 -12.81 -11.39 -7.98
N GLU A 230 -13.64 -10.89 -7.07
CA GLU A 230 -14.95 -10.31 -7.40
C GLU A 230 -14.84 -9.07 -8.30
N ARG A 231 -13.84 -8.20 -8.03
CA ARG A 231 -13.53 -7.04 -8.88
C ARG A 231 -13.06 -7.44 -10.28
N GLU A 232 -12.26 -8.49 -10.40
CA GLU A 232 -11.85 -9.01 -11.71
C GLU A 232 -13.05 -9.46 -12.55
N PHE A 233 -14.06 -10.08 -11.95
CA PHE A 233 -15.29 -10.45 -12.66
C PHE A 233 -16.06 -9.22 -13.16
N GLN A 234 -16.18 -8.20 -12.32
CA GLN A 234 -16.88 -6.96 -12.67
C GLN A 234 -16.16 -6.18 -13.79
N ASP A 235 -14.83 -6.10 -13.74
CA ASP A 235 -14.02 -5.47 -14.78
C ASP A 235 -14.19 -6.19 -16.13
N ARG A 236 -14.30 -7.53 -16.14
CA ARG A 236 -14.57 -8.30 -17.37
C ARG A 236 -15.93 -7.94 -17.96
N GLN A 237 -16.96 -7.77 -17.12
CA GLN A 237 -18.29 -7.40 -17.58
C GLN A 237 -18.27 -6.03 -18.29
N TYR A 238 -17.61 -5.03 -17.70
CA TYR A 238 -17.47 -3.71 -18.35
C TYR A 238 -16.66 -3.75 -19.64
N GLN A 239 -15.63 -4.60 -19.72
CA GLN A 239 -14.87 -4.80 -20.96
C GLN A 239 -15.73 -5.43 -22.06
N ILE A 240 -16.60 -6.39 -21.71
CA ILE A 240 -17.57 -6.99 -22.64
C ILE A 240 -18.54 -5.93 -23.15
N ASP A 241 -19.16 -5.15 -22.26
CA ASP A 241 -20.10 -4.10 -22.63
C ASP A 241 -19.46 -3.05 -23.54
N ALA A 242 -18.25 -2.58 -23.19
CA ALA A 242 -17.50 -1.63 -24.01
C ALA A 242 -17.10 -2.20 -25.37
N ALA A 243 -16.79 -3.51 -25.46
CA ALA A 243 -16.52 -4.18 -26.73
C ALA A 243 -17.79 -4.29 -27.59
N ILE A 244 -18.93 -4.68 -27.00
CA ILE A 244 -20.23 -4.72 -27.68
C ILE A 244 -20.57 -3.34 -28.25
N VAL A 245 -20.46 -2.29 -27.45
CA VAL A 245 -20.75 -0.91 -27.90
C VAL A 245 -19.84 -0.51 -29.06
N ARG A 246 -18.54 -0.84 -29.02
CA ARG A 246 -17.61 -0.56 -30.12
C ARG A 246 -17.98 -1.30 -31.40
N ILE A 247 -18.27 -2.61 -31.31
CA ILE A 247 -18.65 -3.45 -32.47
C ILE A 247 -19.97 -2.94 -33.07
N MET A 248 -20.99 -2.74 -32.23
CA MET A 248 -22.32 -2.30 -32.67
C MET A 248 -22.30 -0.89 -33.24
N LYS A 249 -21.46 0.02 -32.70
CA LYS A 249 -21.30 1.37 -33.25
C LYS A 249 -20.70 1.36 -34.66
N MET A 250 -19.80 0.43 -34.95
CA MET A 250 -19.11 0.27 -36.24
C MET A 250 -19.99 -0.44 -37.28
N ARG A 251 -20.63 -1.56 -36.89
CA ARG A 251 -21.38 -2.42 -37.82
C ARG A 251 -22.85 -2.04 -37.99
N LYS A 252 -23.44 -1.28 -37.05
CA LYS A 252 -24.86 -0.88 -36.96
C LYS A 252 -25.87 -2.02 -36.80
N THR A 253 -25.68 -3.12 -37.50
CA THR A 253 -26.47 -4.36 -37.44
C THR A 253 -25.53 -5.55 -37.54
N LEU A 254 -25.68 -6.52 -36.64
CA LEU A 254 -24.87 -7.75 -36.62
C LEU A 254 -25.68 -8.89 -36.03
N GLY A 255 -25.61 -10.08 -36.63
CA GLY A 255 -26.26 -11.28 -36.09
C GLY A 255 -25.60 -11.74 -34.80
N HIS A 256 -26.38 -12.31 -33.88
CA HIS A 256 -25.92 -12.69 -32.54
C HIS A 256 -24.65 -13.56 -32.56
N ASN A 257 -24.61 -14.63 -33.37
CA ASN A 257 -23.46 -15.53 -33.42
C ASN A 257 -22.18 -14.85 -33.96
N LEU A 258 -22.33 -13.92 -34.90
CA LEU A 258 -21.22 -13.13 -35.45
C LEU A 258 -20.70 -12.13 -34.40
N LEU A 259 -21.60 -11.51 -33.63
CA LEU A 259 -21.23 -10.64 -32.51
C LEU A 259 -20.43 -11.40 -31.46
N VAL A 260 -20.89 -12.61 -31.07
CA VAL A 260 -20.19 -13.48 -30.12
C VAL A 260 -18.80 -13.84 -30.65
N SER A 261 -18.67 -14.26 -31.91
CA SER A 261 -17.36 -14.56 -32.50
C SER A 261 -16.42 -13.35 -32.52
N GLU A 262 -16.91 -12.15 -32.81
CA GLU A 262 -16.10 -10.93 -32.84
C GLU A 262 -15.69 -10.47 -31.44
N LEU A 263 -16.53 -10.71 -30.42
CA LEU A 263 -16.18 -10.53 -29.01
C LEU A 263 -15.05 -11.45 -28.57
N TYR A 264 -15.11 -12.75 -28.92
CA TYR A 264 -14.02 -13.70 -28.61
C TYR A 264 -12.69 -13.30 -29.24
N ASN A 265 -12.71 -12.72 -30.44
CA ASN A 265 -11.50 -12.25 -31.10
C ASN A 265 -10.92 -10.97 -30.49
N GLN A 266 -11.76 -10.08 -29.94
CA GLN A 266 -11.29 -8.84 -29.30
C GLN A 266 -10.88 -9.02 -27.84
N LEU A 267 -11.55 -9.92 -27.12
CA LEU A 267 -11.38 -10.12 -25.70
C LEU A 267 -10.55 -11.38 -25.47
N ASN A 268 -9.25 -11.20 -25.23
CA ASN A 268 -8.31 -12.28 -24.87
C ASN A 268 -8.57 -12.81 -23.44
N PHE A 269 -9.81 -13.17 -23.12
CA PHE A 269 -10.14 -13.85 -21.88
C PHE A 269 -9.81 -15.33 -22.02
N GLN A 270 -8.86 -15.80 -21.21
CA GLN A 270 -8.63 -17.24 -21.08
C GLN A 270 -9.90 -17.88 -20.52
N SER A 271 -10.40 -18.86 -21.27
CA SER A 271 -11.64 -19.60 -21.09
C SER A 271 -11.88 -20.08 -19.66
N SER A 272 -12.86 -19.47 -19.00
CA SER A 272 -13.70 -20.10 -17.98
C SER A 272 -15.01 -19.30 -17.84
N LEU A 273 -15.81 -19.31 -18.90
CA LEU A 273 -17.25 -19.07 -18.81
C LEU A 273 -17.87 -20.41 -19.14
N GLU A 274 -17.98 -21.28 -18.14
CA GLU A 274 -19.03 -22.30 -18.17
C GLU A 274 -20.34 -21.54 -17.97
N ILE A 275 -21.12 -21.47 -19.06
CA ILE A 275 -22.52 -21.07 -19.06
C ILE A 275 -23.33 -22.27 -18.57
#